data_AF-A0A7S0HIR0-F1
#
_entry.id   AF-A0A7S0HIR0-F1
#
_cell.length_a   1.000
_cell.length_b   1.000
_cell.length_c   1.000
_cell.angle_alpha   90.00
_cell.angle_beta   90.00
_cell.angle_gamma   90.00
#
_symmetry.space_group_name_H-M   'P 1'
#
loop_
_entity.id
_entity.type
_entity.pdbx_description
1 polymer ?
#
loop_
_entity_poly.entity_id
_entity_poly.type
_entity_poly.pdbx_seq_one_letter_code
_entity_poly.pdbx_strand_id
1 'polypeptide(L)'
;QVMFHRFYAKRSLYKFDARHLAAGSLFLAGKVEECPRKVRDVLNVFQHLEQKRAGATNFAVLDIYSQRYTTLKERLIRAEREILKELGFVLYTEHPHKFILNYCKLLTLERDTPRLAQQAWNFINDSQRTNVCIKFAPEVICCAAIWMAARVLQLVLPPKWWELFDAAKEDMDAVCEQVLALYSRPKA
;
A
#
# COMPACT_ATOMS: atom_id res chain seq x y z
N GLN A 1 -0.27 3.74 1.17
CA GLN A 1 -1.46 2.89 1.38
C GLN A 1 -1.67 2.54 2.86
N VAL A 2 -0.61 2.32 3.65
CA VAL A 2 -0.77 2.00 5.08
C VAL A 2 -1.48 3.10 5.89
N MET A 3 -1.14 4.39 5.68
CA MET A 3 -1.84 5.51 6.33
C MET A 3 -3.35 5.51 6.05
N PHE A 4 -3.75 5.17 4.82
CA PHE A 4 -5.15 5.10 4.40
C PHE A 4 -5.88 3.96 5.12
N HIS A 5 -5.29 2.76 5.16
CA HIS A 5 -5.85 1.61 5.89
C HIS A 5 -5.95 1.87 7.40
N ARG A 6 -4.91 2.45 8.01
CA ARG A 6 -4.90 2.83 9.44
C ARG A 6 -5.98 3.86 9.76
N PHE A 7 -6.22 4.83 8.86
CA PHE A 7 -7.28 5.82 9.05
C PHE A 7 -8.67 5.17 9.02
N TYR A 8 -8.96 4.33 8.02
CA TYR A 8 -10.26 3.68 7.91
C TYR A 8 -10.50 2.55 8.91
N ALA A 9 -9.45 2.07 9.59
CA ALA A 9 -9.63 1.22 10.76
C ALA A 9 -10.30 1.97 11.93
N LYS A 10 -10.16 3.31 12.01
CA LYS A 10 -10.74 4.15 13.07
C LYS A 10 -11.98 4.93 12.63
N ARG A 11 -12.04 5.34 11.35
CA ARG A 11 -13.09 6.21 10.81
C ARG A 11 -13.88 5.51 9.71
N SER A 12 -15.16 5.88 9.58
CA SER A 12 -16.06 5.30 8.58
C SER A 12 -15.89 5.94 7.21
N LEU A 13 -15.95 5.11 6.16
CA LEU A 13 -16.02 5.51 4.74
C LEU A 13 -17.24 6.36 4.40
N TYR A 14 -18.32 6.30 5.21
CA TYR A 14 -19.50 7.13 4.99
C TYR A 14 -19.23 8.61 5.34
N LYS A 15 -18.39 8.85 6.37
CA LYS A 15 -18.11 10.20 6.87
C LYS A 15 -17.01 10.91 6.09
N PHE A 16 -16.06 10.15 5.54
CA PHE A 16 -14.91 10.69 4.81
C PHE A 16 -14.86 10.08 3.41
N ASP A 17 -14.90 10.94 2.40
CA ASP A 17 -14.79 10.47 1.02
C ASP A 17 -13.40 9.86 0.75
N ALA A 18 -13.40 8.65 0.21
CA ALA A 18 -12.21 7.87 -0.07
C ALA A 18 -11.25 8.58 -1.02
N ARG A 19 -11.75 9.34 -2.00
CA ARG A 19 -10.88 10.03 -2.98
C ARG A 19 -10.15 11.19 -2.35
N HIS A 20 -10.86 12.00 -1.56
CA HIS A 20 -10.27 13.12 -0.84
C HIS A 20 -9.24 12.64 0.20
N LEU A 21 -9.53 11.56 0.93
CA LEU A 21 -8.57 11.00 1.87
C LEU A 21 -7.37 10.35 1.16
N ALA A 22 -7.57 9.72 0.01
CA ALA A 22 -6.47 9.17 -0.79
C ALA A 22 -5.51 10.29 -1.24
N ALA A 23 -6.03 11.44 -1.67
CA ALA A 23 -5.23 12.60 -2.03
C ALA A 23 -4.47 13.16 -0.82
N GLY A 24 -5.14 13.31 0.32
CA GLY A 24 -4.51 13.75 1.57
C GLY A 24 -3.41 12.78 2.05
N SER A 25 -3.67 11.48 1.96
CA SER A 25 -2.71 10.43 2.34
C SER A 25 -1.47 10.43 1.44
N LEU A 26 -1.64 10.62 0.12
CA LEU A 26 -0.52 10.70 -0.82
C LEU A 26 0.30 11.98 -0.59
N PHE A 27 -0.37 13.11 -0.37
CA PHE A 27 0.27 14.38 -0.08
C PHE A 27 1.06 14.34 1.24
N LEU A 28 0.51 13.71 2.28
CA LEU A 28 1.19 13.51 3.55
C LEU A 28 2.37 12.54 3.41
N ALA A 29 2.19 11.41 2.74
CA ALA A 29 3.26 10.43 2.53
C ALA A 29 4.46 11.04 1.80
N GLY A 30 4.22 11.88 0.78
CA GLY A 30 5.32 12.58 0.10
C GLY A 30 6.14 13.48 1.03
N LYS A 31 5.52 14.08 2.05
CA LYS A 31 6.26 14.87 3.06
C LYS A 31 7.03 14.00 4.04
N VAL A 32 6.46 12.86 4.44
CA VAL A 32 7.11 11.92 5.36
C VAL A 32 8.32 11.22 4.72
N GLU A 33 8.25 10.92 3.43
CA GLU A 33 9.33 10.27 2.65
C GLU A 33 10.33 11.28 2.05
N GLU A 34 10.37 12.52 2.56
CA GLU A 34 11.28 13.59 2.08
C GLU A 34 11.19 13.88 0.56
N CYS A 35 10.04 13.57 -0.04
CA CYS A 35 9.73 13.80 -1.45
C CYS A 35 8.47 14.68 -1.61
N PRO A 36 8.47 15.91 -1.06
CA PRO A 36 7.27 16.74 -1.04
C PRO A 36 6.82 17.13 -2.45
N ARG A 37 5.51 17.04 -2.71
CA ARG A 37 4.89 17.47 -3.96
C ARG A 37 4.06 18.73 -3.74
N LYS A 38 3.93 19.58 -4.76
CA LYS A 38 3.09 20.78 -4.65
C LYS A 38 1.62 20.36 -4.64
N VAL A 39 0.80 21.08 -3.86
CA VAL A 39 -0.66 20.84 -3.80
C VAL A 39 -1.29 20.84 -5.19
N ARG A 40 -0.89 21.78 -6.05
CA ARG A 40 -1.36 21.86 -7.44
C ARG A 40 -1.15 20.57 -8.21
N ASP A 41 0.02 19.97 -8.09
CA ASP A 41 0.39 18.79 -8.88
C ASP A 41 -0.42 17.57 -8.40
N VAL A 42 -0.62 17.43 -7.09
CA VAL A 42 -1.50 16.40 -6.52
C VAL A 42 -2.93 16.58 -7.02
N LEU A 43 -3.49 17.80 -6.91
CA LEU A 43 -4.87 18.06 -7.33
C LEU A 43 -5.10 17.83 -8.83
N ASN A 44 -4.14 18.24 -9.68
CA ASN A 44 -4.22 18.03 -11.13
C ASN A 44 -4.24 16.53 -11.47
N VAL A 45 -3.41 15.72 -10.82
CA VAL A 45 -3.39 14.26 -11.04
C VAL A 45 -4.72 13.64 -10.61
N PHE A 46 -5.25 14.01 -9.43
CA PHE A 46 -6.53 13.47 -8.98
C PHE A 46 -7.69 13.87 -9.90
N GLN A 47 -7.73 15.11 -10.36
CA GLN A 47 -8.73 15.55 -11.33
C GLN A 47 -8.60 14.82 -12.66
N HIS A 48 -7.38 14.65 -13.17
CA HIS A 48 -7.13 13.89 -14.39
C HIS A 48 -7.63 12.45 -14.26
N LEU A 49 -7.39 11.80 -13.12
CA LEU A 49 -7.90 10.45 -12.83
C LEU A 49 -9.44 10.41 -12.79
N GLU A 50 -10.08 11.43 -12.22
CA GLU A 50 -11.54 11.54 -12.21
C GLU A 50 -12.12 11.76 -13.62
N GLN A 51 -11.53 12.65 -14.41
CA GLN A 51 -11.91 12.89 -15.81
C GLN A 51 -11.76 11.64 -16.66
N LYS A 52 -10.64 10.92 -16.51
CA LYS A 52 -10.39 9.66 -17.22
C LYS A 52 -11.44 8.59 -16.88
N ARG A 53 -11.82 8.47 -15.61
CA ARG A 53 -12.90 7.55 -15.18
C ARG A 53 -14.28 7.97 -15.68
N ALA A 54 -14.52 9.27 -15.84
CA ALA A 54 -15.75 9.80 -16.42
C ALA A 54 -15.80 9.70 -17.97
N GLY A 55 -14.76 9.13 -18.61
CA GLY A 55 -14.69 9.00 -20.06
C GLY A 55 -14.40 10.31 -20.80
N ALA A 56 -13.92 11.34 -20.11
CA ALA A 56 -13.60 12.61 -20.73
C ALA A 56 -12.37 12.47 -21.65
N THR A 57 -12.51 12.92 -22.89
CA THR A 57 -11.43 12.95 -23.88
C THR A 57 -10.59 14.22 -23.79
N ASN A 58 -11.17 15.31 -23.25
CA ASN A 58 -10.49 16.57 -23.03
C ASN A 58 -10.11 16.75 -21.55
N PHE A 59 -8.81 16.61 -21.27
CA PHE A 59 -8.25 16.81 -19.94
C PHE A 59 -8.05 18.30 -19.65
N ALA A 60 -9.08 18.94 -19.11
CA ALA A 60 -8.96 20.32 -18.66
C ALA A 60 -8.10 20.38 -17.39
N VAL A 61 -6.99 21.10 -17.46
CA VAL A 61 -6.15 21.42 -16.29
C VAL A 61 -6.94 22.31 -15.34
N LEU A 62 -6.77 22.11 -14.02
CA LEU A 62 -7.43 22.96 -13.04
C LEU A 62 -6.89 24.39 -13.11
N ASP A 63 -7.78 25.36 -13.26
CA ASP A 63 -7.40 26.77 -13.18
C ASP A 63 -7.10 27.17 -11.73
N ILE A 64 -5.93 27.77 -11.52
CA ILE A 64 -5.40 28.16 -10.21
C ILE A 64 -6.20 29.31 -9.60
N TYR A 65 -6.80 30.17 -10.43
CA TYR A 65 -7.61 31.30 -9.96
C TYR A 65 -9.07 30.92 -9.73
N SER A 66 -9.46 29.69 -10.08
CA SER A 66 -10.83 29.23 -9.92
C SER A 66 -11.18 29.00 -8.44
N GLN A 67 -12.43 29.31 -8.08
CA GLN A 67 -12.98 29.01 -6.76
C GLN A 67 -12.90 27.50 -6.44
N ARG A 68 -13.03 26.65 -7.47
CA ARG A 68 -12.90 25.20 -7.38
C ARG A 68 -11.53 24.77 -6.87
N TYR A 69 -10.44 25.38 -7.36
CA TYR A 69 -9.10 25.09 -6.86
C TYR A 69 -8.95 25.45 -5.39
N THR A 70 -9.43 26.62 -4.98
CA THR A 70 -9.38 27.06 -3.58
C THR A 70 -10.11 26.08 -2.67
N THR A 71 -11.33 25.66 -3.03
CA THR A 71 -12.10 24.66 -2.27
C THR A 71 -11.38 23.31 -2.20
N LEU A 72 -10.82 22.81 -3.31
CA LEU A 72 -10.10 21.54 -3.34
C LEU A 72 -8.81 21.59 -2.51
N LYS A 73 -8.07 22.70 -2.58
CA LYS A 73 -6.89 22.96 -1.76
C LYS A 73 -7.24 22.95 -0.27
N GLU A 74 -8.30 23.64 0.13
CA GLU A 74 -8.76 23.64 1.53
C GLU A 74 -9.17 22.25 2.01
N ARG A 75 -9.88 21.48 1.16
CA ARG A 75 -10.25 20.09 1.45
C ARG A 75 -9.03 19.19 1.60
N LEU A 76 -8.00 19.34 0.75
CA LEU A 76 -6.77 18.58 0.85
C LEU A 76 -6.03 18.87 2.17
N ILE A 77 -5.87 20.15 2.52
CA ILE A 77 -5.23 20.58 3.77
C ILE A 77 -6.04 20.13 5.00
N ARG A 78 -7.38 20.09 4.88
CA ARG A 78 -8.25 19.54 5.93
C ARG A 78 -8.04 18.02 6.06
N ALA A 79 -8.08 17.28 4.97
CA ALA A 79 -7.88 15.83 4.97
C ALA A 79 -6.52 15.44 5.57
N GLU A 80 -5.46 16.17 5.22
CA GLU A 80 -4.14 15.95 5.81
C GLU A 80 -4.15 16.12 7.34
N ARG A 81 -4.74 17.22 7.84
CA ARG A 81 -4.84 17.47 9.28
C ARG A 81 -5.64 16.39 10.01
N GLU A 82 -6.72 15.91 9.40
CA GLU A 82 -7.51 14.82 9.98
C GLU A 82 -6.71 13.52 10.03
N ILE A 83 -5.94 13.18 8.99
CA ILE A 83 -5.06 12.00 9.02
C ILE A 83 -4.02 12.11 10.14
N LEU A 84 -3.38 13.27 10.31
CA LEU A 84 -2.40 13.50 11.37
C LEU A 84 -3.00 13.33 12.77
N LYS A 85 -4.20 13.89 12.99
CA LYS A 85 -4.93 13.75 14.27
C LYS A 85 -5.26 12.28 14.56
N GLU A 86 -5.81 11.56 13.60
CA GLU A 86 -6.24 10.16 13.80
C GLU A 86 -5.07 9.20 14.00
N LEU A 87 -3.94 9.46 13.33
CA LEU A 87 -2.72 8.67 13.49
C LEU A 87 -1.89 9.09 14.71
N GLY A 88 -2.27 10.17 15.41
CA GLY A 88 -1.53 10.69 16.56
C GLY A 88 -0.08 11.05 16.21
N PHE A 89 0.16 11.53 14.99
CA PHE A 89 1.50 11.82 14.45
C PHE A 89 2.45 10.59 14.35
N VAL A 90 1.95 9.38 14.58
CA VAL A 90 2.70 8.13 14.37
C VAL A 90 2.62 7.76 12.88
N LEU A 91 3.51 8.36 12.10
CA LEU A 91 3.57 8.20 10.65
C LEU A 91 4.60 7.14 10.21
N TYR A 92 5.57 6.83 11.07
CA TYR A 92 6.57 5.81 10.79
C TYR A 92 5.91 4.45 10.58
N THR A 93 6.26 3.81 9.46
CA THR A 93 5.74 2.51 9.08
C THR A 93 6.85 1.74 8.40
N GLU A 94 7.22 0.59 8.95
CA GLU A 94 8.12 -0.32 8.26
C GLU A 94 7.36 -1.07 7.17
N HIS A 95 7.96 -1.10 5.98
CA HIS A 95 7.39 -1.79 4.84
C HIS A 95 7.98 -3.20 4.71
N PRO A 96 7.16 -4.23 4.41
CA PRO A 96 7.64 -5.61 4.21
C PRO A 96 8.71 -5.71 3.12
N HIS A 97 8.70 -4.77 2.16
CA HIS A 97 9.70 -4.65 1.10
C HIS A 97 11.15 -4.55 1.61
N LYS A 98 11.36 -3.96 2.78
CA LYS A 98 12.69 -3.80 3.40
C LYS A 98 13.36 -5.15 3.70
N PHE A 99 12.56 -6.19 3.97
CA PHE A 99 13.05 -7.49 4.44
C PHE A 99 13.28 -8.50 3.32
N ILE A 100 12.65 -8.34 2.15
CA ILE A 100 12.63 -9.33 1.06
C ILE A 100 14.04 -9.79 0.69
N LEU A 101 14.94 -8.86 0.37
CA LEU A 101 16.26 -9.21 -0.14
C LEU A 101 17.10 -9.95 0.90
N ASN A 102 17.00 -9.56 2.17
CA ASN A 102 17.73 -10.22 3.26
C ASN A 102 17.18 -11.64 3.48
N TYR A 103 15.86 -11.80 3.48
CA TYR A 103 15.22 -13.10 3.70
C TYR A 103 15.49 -14.04 2.52
N CYS A 104 15.35 -13.56 1.28
CA CYS A 104 15.65 -14.38 0.09
C CYS A 104 17.11 -14.84 0.05
N LYS A 105 18.07 -13.98 0.42
CA LYS A 105 19.50 -14.35 0.49
C LYS A 105 19.80 -15.41 1.55
N LEU A 106 19.09 -15.40 2.68
CA LEU A 106 19.27 -16.40 3.73
C LEU A 106 18.67 -17.76 3.36
N LEU A 107 17.60 -17.76 2.56
CA LEU A 107 16.81 -18.96 2.26
C LEU A 107 17.20 -19.68 0.97
N THR A 108 17.84 -18.98 0.02
CA THR A 108 18.14 -19.52 -1.31
C THR A 108 19.58 -19.30 -1.73
N LEU A 109 20.07 -20.17 -2.62
CA LEU A 109 21.33 -20.00 -3.31
C LEU A 109 21.23 -18.81 -4.29
N GLU A 110 22.33 -18.07 -4.47
CA GLU A 110 22.39 -16.78 -5.17
C GLU A 110 21.72 -16.74 -6.57
N ARG A 111 21.61 -17.90 -7.24
CA ARG A 111 21.05 -18.04 -8.59
C ARG A 111 19.55 -17.81 -8.66
N ASP A 112 18.78 -18.26 -7.67
CA ASP A 112 17.31 -18.18 -7.67
C ASP A 112 16.76 -16.98 -6.89
N THR A 113 17.62 -16.32 -6.11
CA THR A 113 17.33 -15.12 -5.34
C THR A 113 16.60 -14.01 -6.12
N PRO A 114 17.03 -13.61 -7.34
CA PRO A 114 16.37 -12.49 -8.02
C PRO A 114 14.95 -12.83 -8.50
N ARG A 115 14.72 -14.06 -8.96
CA ARG A 115 13.39 -14.50 -9.41
C ARG A 115 12.42 -14.62 -8.24
N LEU A 116 12.87 -15.21 -7.13
CA LEU A 116 12.08 -15.34 -5.91
C LEU A 116 11.75 -13.97 -5.32
N ALA A 117 12.75 -13.08 -5.22
CA ALA A 117 12.55 -11.74 -4.68
C ALA A 117 11.55 -10.92 -5.51
N GLN A 118 11.66 -10.98 -6.84
CA GLN A 118 10.72 -10.28 -7.73
C GLN A 118 9.29 -10.82 -7.57
N GLN A 119 9.12 -12.13 -7.48
CA GLN A 119 7.80 -12.73 -7.32
C GLN A 119 7.20 -12.42 -5.94
N ALA A 120 8.01 -12.46 -4.88
CA ALA A 120 7.60 -12.05 -3.53
C ALA A 120 7.23 -10.56 -3.48
N TRP A 121 7.97 -9.70 -4.19
CA TRP A 121 7.68 -8.27 -4.31
C TRP A 121 6.29 -8.03 -4.91
N ASN A 122 5.92 -8.79 -5.95
CA ASN A 122 4.62 -8.71 -6.58
C ASN A 122 3.50 -9.09 -5.59
N PHE A 123 3.66 -10.18 -4.85
CA PHE A 123 2.69 -10.59 -3.82
C PHE A 123 2.55 -9.57 -2.70
N ILE A 124 3.64 -8.92 -2.28
CA ILE A 124 3.57 -7.86 -1.29
C ILE A 124 2.81 -6.65 -1.83
N ASN A 125 2.98 -6.28 -3.10
CA ASN A 125 2.20 -5.18 -3.68
C ASN A 125 0.71 -5.51 -3.72
N ASP A 126 0.36 -6.75 -4.07
CA ASP A 126 -1.03 -7.20 -4.06
C ASP A 126 -1.60 -7.24 -2.63
N SER A 127 -0.80 -7.63 -1.64
CA SER A 127 -1.23 -7.63 -0.23
C SER A 127 -1.59 -6.23 0.30
N GLN A 128 -1.05 -5.15 -0.29
CA GLN A 128 -1.46 -3.80 0.09
C GLN A 128 -2.91 -3.46 -0.32
N ARG A 129 -3.53 -4.25 -1.19
CA ARG A 129 -4.96 -4.14 -1.56
C ARG A 129 -5.89 -4.73 -0.50
N THR A 130 -5.36 -5.48 0.48
CA THR A 130 -6.11 -6.01 1.63
C THR A 130 -5.75 -5.23 2.90
N ASN A 131 -6.34 -5.63 4.03
CA ASN A 131 -6.07 -5.05 5.34
C ASN A 131 -4.98 -5.80 6.12
N VAL A 132 -4.16 -6.64 5.48
CA VAL A 132 -3.09 -7.36 6.17
C VAL A 132 -2.06 -6.42 6.79
N CYS A 133 -1.81 -5.26 6.17
CA CYS A 133 -0.86 -4.25 6.65
C CYS A 133 -1.21 -3.60 8.00
N ILE A 134 -2.44 -3.80 8.50
CA ILE A 134 -2.86 -3.34 9.83
C ILE A 134 -3.07 -4.49 10.82
N LYS A 135 -3.10 -5.74 10.34
CA LYS A 135 -3.36 -6.94 11.14
C LYS A 135 -2.09 -7.67 11.54
N PHE A 136 -1.11 -7.70 10.65
CA PHE A 136 0.10 -8.50 10.79
C PHE A 136 1.35 -7.63 10.71
N ALA A 137 2.42 -8.09 11.36
CA ALA A 137 3.73 -7.46 11.31
C ALA A 137 4.33 -7.57 9.88
N PRO A 138 5.15 -6.61 9.44
CA PRO A 138 5.72 -6.60 8.09
C PRO A 138 6.60 -7.83 7.81
N GLU A 139 7.24 -8.41 8.82
CA GLU A 139 8.04 -9.64 8.76
C GLU A 139 7.18 -10.83 8.36
N VAL A 140 6.00 -10.97 8.97
CA VAL A 140 5.03 -12.04 8.67
C VAL A 140 4.50 -11.91 7.24
N ILE A 141 4.17 -10.68 6.82
CA ILE A 141 3.71 -10.42 5.44
C ILE A 141 4.80 -10.77 4.43
N CYS A 142 6.06 -10.44 4.74
CA CYS A 142 7.20 -10.80 3.92
C CYS A 142 7.38 -12.33 3.82
N CYS A 143 7.31 -13.04 4.95
CA CYS A 143 7.40 -14.50 4.99
C CYS A 143 6.29 -15.16 4.17
N ALA A 144 5.05 -14.71 4.34
CA ALA A 144 3.90 -15.20 3.56
C ALA A 144 4.10 -15.00 2.05
N ALA A 145 4.60 -13.82 1.64
CA ALA A 145 4.88 -13.53 0.24
C ALA A 145 5.99 -14.40 -0.35
N ILE A 146 7.07 -14.63 0.39
CA ILE A 146 8.15 -15.54 -0.01
C ILE A 146 7.64 -16.99 -0.09
N TRP A 147 6.79 -17.42 0.85
CA TRP A 147 6.19 -18.74 0.83
C TRP A 147 5.32 -18.96 -0.42
N MET A 148 4.44 -18.00 -0.74
CA MET A 148 3.63 -18.04 -1.96
C MET A 148 4.51 -18.02 -3.22
N ALA A 149 5.54 -17.17 -3.26
CA ALA A 149 6.47 -17.07 -4.37
C ALA A 149 7.24 -18.38 -4.60
N ALA A 150 7.73 -19.01 -3.55
CA ALA A 150 8.43 -20.29 -3.63
C ALA A 150 7.51 -21.40 -4.15
N ARG A 151 6.24 -21.41 -3.76
CA ARG A 151 5.24 -22.37 -4.28
C ARG A 151 4.99 -22.19 -5.78
N VAL A 152 4.86 -20.94 -6.24
CA VAL A 152 4.69 -20.64 -7.68
C VAL A 152 5.93 -21.03 -8.49
N LEU A 153 7.12 -20.81 -7.93
CA LEU A 153 8.40 -21.14 -8.58
C LEU A 153 8.82 -22.61 -8.38
N GLN A 154 8.02 -23.42 -7.68
CA GLN A 154 8.32 -24.80 -7.31
C GLN A 154 9.68 -24.98 -6.60
N LEU A 155 10.06 -23.99 -5.79
CA LEU A 155 11.29 -24.03 -4.99
C LEU A 155 11.05 -24.74 -3.65
N VAL A 156 11.97 -25.62 -3.27
CA VAL A 156 11.96 -26.30 -1.98
C VAL A 156 12.72 -25.45 -0.97
N LEU A 157 11.98 -24.84 -0.04
CA LEU A 157 12.56 -24.12 1.10
C LEU A 157 12.77 -25.07 2.28
N PRO A 158 13.73 -24.79 3.19
CA PRO A 158 13.94 -25.59 4.41
C PRO A 158 12.66 -25.71 5.25
N PRO A 159 12.43 -26.81 5.97
CA PRO A 159 11.26 -26.93 6.82
C PRO A 159 11.27 -25.85 7.92
N LYS A 160 10.12 -25.25 8.21
CA LYS A 160 9.91 -24.28 9.31
C LYS A 160 10.81 -23.03 9.27
N TRP A 161 11.32 -22.68 8.09
CA TRP A 161 12.22 -21.52 7.92
C TRP A 161 11.64 -20.18 8.42
N TRP A 162 10.31 -20.06 8.49
CA TRP A 162 9.63 -18.87 8.99
C TRP A 162 9.82 -18.62 10.50
N GLU A 163 10.16 -19.66 11.28
CA GLU A 163 10.47 -19.53 12.71
C GLU A 163 11.74 -18.68 12.93
N LEU A 164 12.65 -18.60 11.94
CA LEU A 164 13.84 -17.73 11.98
C LEU A 164 13.51 -16.23 11.93
N PHE A 165 12.31 -15.88 11.49
CA PHE A 165 11.85 -14.51 11.29
C PHE A 165 10.69 -14.15 12.23
N ASP A 166 10.54 -14.90 13.33
CA ASP A 166 9.48 -14.73 14.34
C ASP A 166 8.05 -14.75 13.74
N ALA A 167 7.85 -15.45 12.63
CA ALA A 167 6.55 -15.55 11.97
C ALA A 167 5.83 -16.85 12.37
N ALA A 168 4.59 -16.75 12.84
CA ALA A 168 3.74 -17.90 13.09
C ALA A 168 3.15 -18.43 11.78
N LYS A 169 3.07 -19.77 11.65
CA LYS A 169 2.50 -20.40 10.46
C LYS A 169 1.03 -20.02 10.25
N GLU A 170 0.26 -19.95 11.33
CA GLU A 170 -1.16 -19.57 11.31
C GLU A 170 -1.36 -18.17 10.72
N ASP A 171 -0.53 -17.21 11.12
CA ASP A 171 -0.58 -15.85 10.60
C ASP A 171 -0.16 -15.79 9.13
N MET A 172 0.86 -16.56 8.73
CA MET A 172 1.25 -16.67 7.34
C MET A 172 0.14 -17.24 6.47
N ASP A 173 -0.49 -18.34 6.90
CA ASP A 173 -1.59 -18.98 6.19
C ASP A 173 -2.76 -17.99 6.04
N ALA A 174 -3.11 -17.24 7.10
CA ALA A 174 -4.13 -16.21 7.06
C ALA A 174 -3.82 -15.05 6.10
N VAL A 175 -2.55 -14.63 5.99
CA VAL A 175 -2.12 -13.63 4.99
C VAL A 175 -2.23 -14.22 3.58
N CYS A 176 -1.79 -15.45 3.37
CA CYS A 176 -1.86 -16.13 2.08
C CYS A 176 -3.31 -16.25 1.60
N GLU A 177 -4.23 -16.69 2.46
CA GLU A 177 -5.65 -16.78 2.13
C GLU A 177 -6.24 -15.43 1.70
N GLN A 178 -5.93 -14.34 2.42
CA GLN A 178 -6.42 -13.01 2.07
C GLN A 178 -5.88 -12.52 0.72
N VAL A 179 -4.61 -12.79 0.42
CA VAL A 179 -3.99 -12.43 -0.86
C VAL A 179 -4.54 -13.31 -1.99
N LEU A 180 -4.69 -14.61 -1.78
CA LEU A 180 -5.27 -15.53 -2.76
C LEU A 180 -6.73 -15.21 -3.07
N ALA A 181 -7.49 -14.78 -2.07
CA ALA A 181 -8.87 -14.30 -2.23
C ALA A 181 -8.99 -13.02 -3.08
N LEU A 182 -7.89 -12.30 -3.35
CA LEU A 182 -7.91 -11.21 -4.34
C LEU A 182 -7.97 -11.75 -5.76
N TYR A 183 -7.25 -12.84 -6.05
CA TYR A 183 -7.17 -13.40 -7.41
C TYR A 183 -8.42 -14.18 -7.80
N SER A 184 -9.24 -14.59 -6.84
CA SER A 184 -10.55 -15.20 -7.12
C SER A 184 -11.63 -14.20 -7.51
N ARG A 185 -11.38 -12.89 -7.36
CA ARG A 185 -12.34 -11.85 -7.73
C ARG A 185 -12.41 -11.67 -9.25
N PRO A 186 -13.60 -11.43 -9.82
CA PRO A 186 -13.73 -11.10 -11.24
C PRO A 186 -12.89 -9.84 -11.56
N LYS A 187 -12.26 -9.84 -12.74
CA LYS A 187 -11.54 -8.65 -13.23
C LYS A 187 -12.54 -7.50 -13.35
N ALA A 188 -12.25 -6.41 -12.65
CA ALA A 188 -13.01 -5.16 -12.69
C ALA A 188 -12.74 -4.37 -13.97
#